data_AF-A0A8T5UDA0-F1
#
_entry.id   AF-A0A8T5UDA0-F1
#
_cell.length_a   1.000
_cell.length_b   1.000
_cell.length_c   1.000
_cell.angle_alpha   90.00
_cell.angle_beta   90.00
_cell.angle_gamma   90.00
#
_symmetry.space_group_name_H-M   'P 1'
#
loop_
_entity.id
_entity.type
_entity.pdbx_description
1 polymer ?
#
loop_
_entity_poly.entity_id
_entity_poly.type
_entity_poly.pdbx_seq_one_letter_code
_entity_poly.pdbx_strand_id
1 'polypeptide(L)'
;MTLFDQLNKHQLKELLVKCWMTHDGSWFYNCVKEFGIETANKLNKAAIKTLSPIEVQRVQKALGLERTKVKTFEQLKEYISNGFSILKGDFMDFNYTFPKYNVLHWEMGKCFAYEGMKRIGIKDKYECGLIYRLGCWLDVLGVKFKLKPEINECLLHSQENCVGDMIFNFNTTRGL
;
A
#
# COMPACT_ATOMS: atom_id res chain seq x y z
N MET A 1 -31.05 -2.15 -17.25
CA MET A 1 -30.01 -1.19 -16.82
C MET A 1 -29.69 -1.50 -15.38
N THR A 2 -28.44 -1.83 -15.10
CA THR A 2 -27.95 -2.20 -13.78
C THR A 2 -27.23 -1.02 -13.13
N LEU A 3 -26.92 -1.11 -11.84
CA LEU A 3 -26.08 -0.10 -11.18
C LEU A 3 -24.70 0.02 -11.85
N PHE A 4 -24.17 -1.08 -12.40
CA PHE A 4 -22.91 -1.07 -13.14
C PHE A 4 -22.96 -0.14 -14.35
N ASP A 5 -24.10 -0.10 -15.07
CA ASP A 5 -24.30 0.76 -16.25
C ASP A 5 -24.48 2.24 -15.88
N GLN A 6 -24.82 2.52 -14.62
CA GLN A 6 -25.11 3.88 -14.12
C GLN A 6 -23.87 4.57 -13.51
N LEU A 7 -22.94 3.79 -12.97
CA LEU A 7 -21.72 4.33 -12.35
C LEU A 7 -20.64 4.59 -13.40
N ASN A 8 -19.99 5.74 -13.33
CA ASN A 8 -18.79 5.96 -14.12
C ASN A 8 -17.60 5.14 -13.54
N LYS A 9 -16.52 5.01 -14.32
CA LYS A 9 -15.33 4.22 -13.94
C LYS A 9 -14.78 4.59 -12.56
N HIS A 10 -14.76 5.88 -12.24
CA HIS A 10 -14.25 6.37 -10.97
C HIS A 10 -15.17 6.01 -9.80
N GLN A 11 -16.48 6.24 -9.93
CA GLN A 11 -17.46 5.87 -8.90
C GLN A 11 -17.49 4.35 -8.64
N LEU A 12 -17.42 3.55 -9.71
CA LEU A 12 -17.35 2.09 -9.60
C LEU A 12 -16.09 1.65 -8.86
N LYS A 13 -14.92 2.18 -9.24
CA LYS A 13 -13.65 1.91 -8.55
C LYS A 13 -13.76 2.28 -7.06
N GLU A 14 -14.24 3.48 -6.74
CA GLU A 14 -14.37 3.94 -5.35
C GLU A 14 -15.25 3.00 -4.52
N LEU A 15 -16.40 2.57 -5.07
CA LEU A 15 -17.28 1.63 -4.38
C LEU A 15 -16.58 0.29 -4.13
N LEU A 16 -15.94 -0.29 -5.14
CA LEU A 16 -15.26 -1.58 -5.03
C LEU A 16 -14.09 -1.54 -4.04
N VAL A 17 -13.26 -0.49 -4.09
CA VAL A 17 -12.13 -0.33 -3.16
C VAL A 17 -12.62 -0.12 -1.72
N LYS A 18 -13.71 0.64 -1.51
CA LYS A 18 -14.32 0.78 -0.18
C LYS A 18 -14.84 -0.54 0.36
N CYS A 19 -15.54 -1.33 -0.45
CA CYS A 19 -16.00 -2.66 -0.06
C CYS A 19 -14.84 -3.57 0.31
N TRP A 20 -13.79 -3.59 -0.51
CA TRP A 20 -12.61 -4.40 -0.26
C TRP A 20 -11.87 -3.99 1.02
N MET A 21 -11.60 -2.71 1.23
CA MET A 21 -10.92 -2.26 2.46
C MET A 21 -11.78 -2.45 3.71
N THR A 22 -13.09 -2.32 3.60
CA THR A 22 -14.00 -2.59 4.72
C THR A 22 -13.99 -4.08 5.07
N HIS A 23 -13.98 -4.96 4.07
CA HIS A 23 -13.81 -6.40 4.29
C HIS A 23 -12.47 -6.70 4.96
N ASP A 24 -11.36 -6.13 4.46
CA ASP A 24 -10.02 -6.32 5.03
C ASP A 24 -9.94 -5.87 6.50
N GLY A 25 -10.47 -4.67 6.80
CA GLY A 25 -10.56 -4.17 8.18
C GLY A 25 -11.46 -5.02 9.07
N SER A 26 -12.57 -5.55 8.54
CA SER A 26 -13.48 -6.44 9.27
C SER A 26 -12.84 -7.80 9.56
N TRP A 27 -12.10 -8.36 8.60
CA TRP A 27 -11.33 -9.58 8.80
C TRP A 27 -10.28 -9.38 9.90
N PHE A 28 -9.49 -8.30 9.81
CA PHE A 28 -8.49 -7.99 10.84
C PHE A 28 -9.10 -7.82 12.22
N TYR A 29 -10.23 -7.11 12.33
CA TYR A 29 -10.98 -6.96 13.58
C TYR A 29 -11.37 -8.30 14.19
N ASN A 30 -11.88 -9.24 13.39
CA ASN A 30 -12.24 -10.56 13.88
C ASN A 30 -10.99 -11.36 14.30
N CYS A 31 -9.87 -11.23 13.59
CA CYS A 31 -8.61 -11.84 14.03
C CYS A 31 -8.13 -11.27 15.37
N VAL A 32 -8.27 -9.96 15.61
CA VAL A 32 -7.94 -9.35 16.90
C VAL A 32 -8.84 -9.90 18.00
N LYS A 33 -10.14 -10.03 17.74
CA LYS A 33 -11.10 -10.56 18.71
C LYS A 33 -10.84 -12.01 19.09
N GLU A 34 -10.50 -12.84 18.10
CA GLU A 34 -10.32 -14.28 18.29
C GLU A 34 -8.92 -14.63 18.82
N PHE A 35 -7.87 -13.97 18.31
CA PHE A 35 -6.49 -14.42 18.51
C PHE A 35 -5.57 -13.38 19.16
N GLY A 36 -6.09 -12.20 19.49
CA GLY A 36 -5.30 -11.07 19.99
C GLY A 36 -4.55 -10.32 18.88
N ILE A 37 -4.08 -9.11 19.21
CA ILE A 37 -3.46 -8.18 18.26
C ILE A 37 -2.10 -8.67 17.75
N GLU A 38 -1.29 -9.29 18.60
CA GLU A 38 0.03 -9.80 18.23
C GLU A 38 -0.11 -10.88 17.12
N THR A 39 -1.07 -11.81 17.28
CA THR A 39 -1.38 -12.81 16.27
C THR A 39 -2.01 -12.18 15.02
N ALA A 40 -2.93 -11.22 15.20
CA ALA A 40 -3.57 -10.53 14.08
C ALA A 40 -2.56 -9.77 13.20
N ASN A 41 -1.59 -9.07 13.79
CA ASN A 41 -0.49 -8.41 13.05
C ASN A 41 0.32 -9.42 12.23
N LYS A 42 0.70 -10.55 12.84
CA LYS A 42 1.42 -11.63 12.15
C LYS A 42 0.62 -12.18 10.96
N LEU A 43 -0.67 -12.46 11.17
CA LEU A 43 -1.56 -12.96 10.11
C LEU A 43 -1.74 -11.92 9.00
N ASN A 44 -1.91 -10.64 9.34
CA ASN A 44 -2.04 -9.57 8.37
C ASN A 44 -0.79 -9.42 7.49
N LYS A 45 0.40 -9.39 8.10
CA LYS A 45 1.66 -9.36 7.35
C LYS A 45 1.86 -10.59 6.48
N ALA A 46 1.44 -11.77 6.94
CA ALA A 46 1.48 -13.00 6.14
C ALA A 46 0.51 -12.95 4.95
N ALA A 47 -0.72 -12.47 5.17
CA ALA A 47 -1.72 -12.28 4.12
C ALA A 47 -1.23 -11.28 3.06
N ILE A 48 -0.67 -10.14 3.49
CA ILE A 48 -0.05 -9.14 2.59
C ILE A 48 1.08 -9.76 1.77
N LYS A 49 1.98 -10.52 2.40
CA LYS A 49 3.11 -11.16 1.70
C LYS A 49 2.64 -12.18 0.66
N THR A 50 1.53 -12.87 0.95
CA THR A 50 0.90 -13.83 0.03
C THR A 50 0.19 -13.12 -1.12
N LEU A 51 -0.50 -12.01 -0.83
CA LEU A 51 -1.25 -11.21 -1.79
C LEU A 51 -0.35 -10.45 -2.76
N SER A 52 0.78 -9.95 -2.29
CA SER A 52 1.68 -9.07 -3.05
C SER A 52 2.09 -9.61 -4.42
N PRO A 53 2.57 -10.86 -4.59
CA PRO A 53 2.89 -11.38 -5.92
C PRO A 53 1.68 -11.48 -6.85
N ILE A 54 0.49 -11.75 -6.29
CA ILE A 54 -0.76 -11.86 -7.06
C ILE A 54 -1.16 -10.48 -7.59
N GLU A 55 -1.11 -9.45 -6.73
CA GLU A 55 -1.40 -8.08 -7.14
C GLU A 55 -0.40 -7.57 -8.15
N VAL A 56 0.89 -7.81 -7.92
CA VAL A 56 1.93 -7.38 -8.85
C VAL A 56 1.73 -7.98 -10.23
N GLN A 57 1.43 -9.27 -10.32
CA GLN A 57 1.15 -9.94 -11.58
C GLN A 57 -0.12 -9.38 -12.26
N ARG A 58 -1.18 -9.09 -11.50
CA ARG A 58 -2.42 -8.52 -12.03
C ARG A 58 -2.19 -7.12 -12.61
N VAL A 59 -1.43 -6.27 -11.92
CA VAL A 59 -1.07 -4.93 -12.39
C VAL A 59 -0.18 -5.01 -13.63
N GLN A 60 0.86 -5.85 -13.61
CA GLN A 60 1.73 -6.06 -14.78
C GLN A 60 0.94 -6.52 -16.00
N LYS A 61 0.01 -7.48 -15.82
CA LYS A 61 -0.87 -7.94 -16.89
C LYS A 61 -1.77 -6.83 -17.42
N ALA A 62 -2.37 -6.03 -16.54
CA ALA A 62 -3.21 -4.90 -16.94
C ALA A 62 -2.43 -3.82 -17.72
N LEU A 63 -1.12 -3.69 -17.47
CA LEU A 63 -0.23 -2.79 -18.20
C LEU A 63 0.33 -3.38 -19.51
N GLY A 64 0.06 -4.65 -19.82
CA GLY A 64 0.70 -5.34 -20.95
C GLY A 64 2.20 -5.60 -20.74
N LEU A 65 2.68 -5.56 -19.50
CA LEU A 65 4.09 -5.71 -19.11
C LEU A 65 4.38 -7.11 -18.54
N GLU A 66 3.73 -8.15 -19.07
CA GLU A 66 3.84 -9.50 -18.52
C GLU A 66 5.31 -9.94 -18.42
N ARG A 67 5.75 -10.24 -17.19
CA ARG A 67 7.13 -10.70 -16.86
C ARG A 67 8.24 -9.64 -17.09
N THR A 68 7.91 -8.39 -17.33
CA THR A 68 8.90 -7.32 -17.42
C THR A 68 9.47 -7.01 -16.05
N LYS A 69 10.78 -7.19 -15.89
CA LYS A 69 11.50 -6.76 -14.69
C LYS A 69 11.57 -5.24 -14.66
N VAL A 70 11.34 -4.65 -13.49
CA VAL A 70 11.60 -3.23 -13.25
C VAL A 70 13.10 -3.04 -13.13
N LYS A 71 13.70 -2.34 -14.10
CA LYS A 71 15.15 -2.11 -14.20
C LYS A 71 15.53 -0.65 -13.98
N THR A 72 14.59 0.27 -14.14
CA THR A 72 14.83 1.72 -13.98
C THR A 72 13.85 2.32 -12.99
N PHE A 73 14.23 3.47 -12.43
CA PHE A 73 13.37 4.24 -11.53
C PHE A 73 12.11 4.73 -12.25
N GLU A 74 12.20 5.05 -13.55
CA GLU A 74 11.07 5.46 -14.39
C GLU A 74 10.03 4.34 -14.50
N GLN A 75 10.48 3.11 -14.76
CA GLN A 75 9.60 1.94 -14.81
C GLN A 75 8.93 1.69 -13.45
N LEU A 76 9.67 1.88 -12.35
CA LEU A 76 9.09 1.75 -11.02
C LEU A 76 8.02 2.82 -10.76
N LYS A 77 8.34 4.08 -11.08
CA LYS A 77 7.44 5.22 -10.92
C LYS A 77 6.15 5.00 -11.71
N GLU A 78 6.25 4.57 -12.96
CA GLU A 78 5.11 4.25 -13.81
C GLU A 78 4.29 3.10 -13.20
N TYR A 79 4.94 2.02 -12.78
CA TYR A 79 4.27 0.88 -12.17
C TYR A 79 3.49 1.27 -10.91
N ILE A 80 4.13 1.98 -9.97
CA ILE A 80 3.50 2.42 -8.71
C ILE A 80 2.33 3.36 -9.02
N SER A 81 2.51 4.33 -9.92
CA SER A 81 1.47 5.29 -10.27
C SER A 81 0.23 4.60 -10.86
N ASN A 82 0.44 3.63 -11.75
CA ASN A 82 -0.64 2.83 -12.32
C ASN A 82 -1.28 1.90 -11.27
N GLY A 83 -0.49 1.22 -10.44
CA GLY A 83 -1.01 0.39 -9.35
C GLY A 83 -1.89 1.20 -8.38
N PHE A 84 -1.46 2.39 -7.97
CA PHE A 84 -2.26 3.27 -7.12
C PHE A 84 -3.48 3.85 -7.83
N SER A 85 -3.42 4.08 -9.14
CA SER A 85 -4.59 4.56 -9.90
C SER A 85 -5.81 3.65 -9.78
N ILE A 86 -5.60 2.34 -9.54
CA ILE A 86 -6.68 1.34 -9.41
C ILE A 86 -6.88 0.82 -7.99
N LEU A 87 -5.83 0.76 -7.16
CA LEU A 87 -5.90 0.13 -5.83
C LEU A 87 -5.99 1.13 -4.67
N LYS A 88 -5.74 2.43 -4.92
CA LYS A 88 -5.95 3.51 -3.95
C LYS A 88 -7.32 4.14 -4.16
N GLY A 89 -8.12 4.21 -3.10
CA GLY A 89 -9.36 4.98 -3.07
C GLY A 89 -9.14 6.43 -2.64
N ASP A 90 -10.06 7.32 -2.97
CA ASP A 90 -9.99 8.74 -2.57
C ASP A 90 -10.12 8.91 -1.05
N PHE A 91 -10.88 8.02 -0.40
CA PHE A 91 -11.00 7.98 1.06
C PHE A 91 -9.70 7.60 1.78
N MET A 92 -8.75 6.99 1.07
CA MET A 92 -7.40 6.73 1.58
C MET A 92 -6.61 8.02 1.42
N ASP A 93 -6.62 8.87 2.43
CA ASP A 93 -5.93 10.16 2.50
C ASP A 93 -4.39 9.98 2.57
N PHE A 94 -3.88 9.32 1.54
CA PHE A 94 -2.50 8.91 1.32
C PHE A 94 -2.00 9.60 0.06
N ASN A 95 -1.13 10.58 0.23
CA ASN A 95 -0.51 11.30 -0.86
C ASN A 95 0.90 10.77 -1.09
N TYR A 96 1.34 10.77 -2.34
CA TYR A 96 2.69 10.38 -2.69
C TYR A 96 3.22 11.24 -3.83
N THR A 97 4.52 11.50 -3.81
CA THR A 97 5.22 12.25 -4.85
C THR A 97 6.57 11.59 -5.16
N PHE A 98 7.19 12.01 -6.26
CA PHE A 98 8.55 11.61 -6.62
C PHE A 98 9.41 12.88 -6.68
N PRO A 99 9.81 13.44 -5.52
CA PRO A 99 10.43 14.77 -5.46
C PRO A 99 11.83 14.81 -6.08
N LYS A 100 12.49 13.65 -6.20
CA LYS A 100 13.79 13.48 -6.85
C LYS A 100 13.97 12.05 -7.36
N TYR A 101 14.98 11.85 -8.19
CA TYR A 101 15.37 10.51 -8.66
C TYR A 101 15.59 9.57 -7.46
N ASN A 102 15.13 8.33 -7.56
CA ASN A 102 15.22 7.30 -6.51
C ASN A 102 14.46 7.60 -5.21
N VAL A 103 13.53 8.56 -5.17
CA VAL A 103 12.72 8.81 -3.96
C VAL A 103 11.24 8.83 -4.28
N LEU A 104 10.49 7.99 -3.55
CA LEU A 104 9.05 8.15 -3.37
C LEU A 104 8.83 8.72 -1.98
N HIS A 105 8.24 9.92 -1.92
CA HIS A 105 7.79 10.53 -0.69
C HIS A 105 6.32 10.18 -0.45
N TRP A 106 5.93 9.88 0.78
CA TRP A 106 4.53 9.69 1.15
C TRP A 106 4.14 10.54 2.34
N GLU A 107 2.89 10.96 2.34
CA GLU A 107 2.24 11.67 3.43
C GLU A 107 0.86 11.06 3.66
N MET A 108 0.56 10.72 4.90
CA MET A 108 -0.74 10.23 5.31
C MET A 108 -1.41 11.29 6.16
N GLY A 109 -2.48 11.90 5.64
CA GLY A 109 -3.30 12.84 6.41
C GLY A 109 -4.13 12.08 7.44
N LYS A 110 -5.23 11.44 7.00
CA LYS A 110 -6.08 10.59 7.84
C LYS A 110 -5.98 9.11 7.48
N CYS A 111 -5.29 8.35 8.31
CA CYS A 111 -5.15 6.90 8.14
C CYS A 111 -6.41 6.14 8.60
N PHE A 112 -7.19 5.61 7.66
CA PHE A 112 -8.38 4.81 7.97
C PHE A 112 -8.07 3.58 8.84
N ALA A 113 -6.92 2.93 8.64
CA ALA A 113 -6.52 1.76 9.42
C ALA A 113 -6.25 2.15 10.89
N TYR A 114 -5.47 3.21 11.13
CA TYR A 114 -5.19 3.70 12.48
C TYR A 114 -6.46 4.14 13.21
N GLU A 115 -7.35 4.86 12.52
CA GLU A 115 -8.66 5.24 13.08
C GLU A 115 -9.51 4.02 13.45
N GLY A 116 -9.46 2.96 12.62
CA GLY A 116 -10.04 1.67 12.94
C GLY A 116 -9.48 1.11 14.24
N MET A 117 -8.15 1.03 14.38
CA MET A 117 -7.47 0.50 15.56
C MET A 117 -7.73 1.31 16.82
N LYS A 118 -7.82 2.64 16.69
CA LYS A 118 -8.17 3.56 17.77
C LYS A 118 -9.57 3.27 18.32
N ARG A 119 -10.55 3.01 17.45
CA ARG A 119 -11.94 2.70 17.88
C ARG A 119 -12.06 1.41 18.69
N ILE A 120 -11.18 0.44 18.44
CA ILE A 120 -11.18 -0.85 19.13
C ILE A 120 -10.15 -0.94 20.27
N GLY A 121 -9.46 0.17 20.58
CA GLY A 121 -8.61 0.30 21.76
C GLY A 121 -7.24 -0.39 21.67
N ILE A 122 -6.71 -0.62 20.46
CA ILE A 122 -5.44 -1.36 20.24
C ILE A 122 -4.44 -0.61 19.34
N LYS A 123 -4.58 0.72 19.25
CA LYS A 123 -3.79 1.56 18.33
C LYS A 123 -2.28 1.52 18.57
N ASP A 124 -1.87 1.33 19.81
CA ASP A 124 -0.48 1.31 20.31
C ASP A 124 0.26 0.03 19.94
N LYS A 125 -0.48 -1.04 19.64
CA LYS A 125 0.07 -2.34 19.25
C LYS A 125 -0.05 -2.62 17.75
N TYR A 126 -0.62 -1.69 16.98
CA TYR A 126 -0.86 -1.90 15.56
C TYR A 126 0.42 -1.74 14.73
N GLU A 127 0.69 -2.74 13.89
CA GLU A 127 1.78 -2.69 12.92
C GLU A 127 1.26 -2.30 11.54
N CYS A 128 1.88 -1.30 10.90
CA CYS A 128 1.37 -0.72 9.65
C CYS A 128 1.33 -1.72 8.49
N GLY A 129 0.12 -2.13 8.07
CA GLY A 129 -0.07 -2.99 6.90
C GLY A 129 0.10 -2.28 5.55
N LEU A 130 -0.23 -0.99 5.48
CA LEU A 130 -0.24 -0.24 4.21
C LEU A 130 1.17 -0.04 3.63
N ILE A 131 2.10 0.51 4.42
CA ILE A 131 3.48 0.72 3.97
C ILE A 131 4.21 -0.62 3.81
N TYR A 132 3.92 -1.59 4.70
CA TYR A 132 4.46 -2.95 4.58
C TYR A 132 4.04 -3.63 3.26
N ARG A 133 2.80 -3.45 2.81
CA ARG A 133 2.31 -3.95 1.52
C ARG A 133 3.03 -3.34 0.33
N LEU A 134 3.26 -2.03 0.35
CA LEU A 134 4.07 -1.39 -0.69
C LEU A 134 5.50 -1.93 -0.69
N GLY A 135 6.10 -2.15 0.48
CA GLY A 135 7.39 -2.84 0.62
C GLY A 135 7.40 -4.24 0.00
N CYS A 136 6.37 -5.05 0.27
CA CYS A 136 6.25 -6.39 -0.31
C CYS A 136 6.07 -6.35 -1.85
N TRP A 137 5.41 -5.34 -2.42
CA TRP A 137 5.39 -5.16 -3.88
C TRP A 137 6.80 -4.90 -4.42
N LEU A 138 7.57 -4.03 -3.77
CA LEU A 138 8.95 -3.73 -4.19
C LEU A 138 9.84 -4.97 -4.13
N ASP A 139 9.69 -5.80 -3.09
CA ASP A 139 10.40 -7.08 -2.96
C ASP A 139 10.07 -8.02 -4.14
N VAL A 140 8.79 -8.15 -4.50
CA VAL A 140 8.35 -8.96 -5.64
C VAL A 140 8.91 -8.42 -6.95
N LEU A 141 8.96 -7.10 -7.12
CA LEU A 141 9.54 -6.44 -8.29
C LEU A 141 11.08 -6.54 -8.34
N GLY A 142 11.71 -7.03 -7.26
CA GLY A 142 13.17 -7.12 -7.14
C GLY A 142 13.85 -5.76 -6.90
N VAL A 143 13.11 -4.77 -6.41
CA VAL A 143 13.61 -3.41 -6.16
C VAL A 143 14.11 -3.30 -4.73
N LYS A 144 15.39 -2.98 -4.57
CA LYS A 144 15.97 -2.66 -3.27
C LYS A 144 15.60 -1.24 -2.85
N PHE A 145 15.16 -1.09 -1.61
CA PHE A 145 14.79 0.20 -1.03
C PHE A 145 15.20 0.30 0.45
N LYS A 146 15.17 1.53 0.97
CA LYS A 146 15.26 1.84 2.40
C LYS A 146 14.11 2.77 2.77
N LEU A 147 13.55 2.57 3.97
CA LEU A 147 12.55 3.47 4.54
C LEU A 147 13.22 4.52 5.41
N LYS A 148 12.74 5.76 5.34
CA LYS A 148 13.06 6.82 6.29
C LYS A 148 11.77 7.54 6.70
N PRO A 149 11.35 7.50 7.97
CA PRO A 149 11.94 6.72 9.07
C PRO A 149 11.81 5.20 8.85
N GLU A 150 12.60 4.42 9.59
CA GLU A 150 12.32 2.99 9.72
C GLU A 150 10.99 2.79 10.45
N ILE A 151 10.17 1.85 9.99
CA ILE A 151 8.81 1.65 10.49
C ILE A 151 8.75 0.32 11.23
N ASN A 152 8.87 0.38 12.55
CA ASN A 152 8.70 -0.79 13.43
C ASN A 152 7.32 -0.81 14.09
N GLU A 153 6.65 0.33 14.16
CA GLU A 153 5.33 0.54 14.74
C GLU A 153 4.56 1.57 13.91
N CYS A 154 3.30 1.84 14.26
CA CYS A 154 2.52 2.87 13.58
C CYS A 154 3.13 4.27 13.80
N LEU A 155 3.46 4.98 12.71
CA LEU A 155 4.00 6.34 12.82
C LEU A 155 3.02 7.35 13.42
N LEU A 156 1.70 7.16 13.28
CA LEU A 156 0.68 7.98 13.99
C LEU A 156 0.55 7.63 15.47
N HIS A 157 1.19 6.54 15.92
CA HIS A 157 1.31 6.23 17.33
C HIS A 157 2.60 6.82 17.91
N SER A 158 3.72 6.63 17.21
CA SER A 158 5.05 6.98 17.71
C SER A 158 5.51 8.40 17.37
N GLN A 159 4.84 9.05 16.42
CA GLN A 159 5.14 10.42 15.95
C GLN A 159 3.83 11.17 15.71
N GLU A 160 3.94 12.49 15.50
CA GLU A 160 2.78 13.34 15.22
C GLU A 160 2.16 13.07 13.84
N ASN A 161 3.02 12.76 12.85
CA ASN A 161 2.62 12.62 11.46
C ASN A 161 3.12 11.30 10.86
N CYS A 162 2.34 10.71 9.96
CA CYS A 162 2.76 9.54 9.18
C CYS A 162 3.27 10.01 7.81
N VAL A 163 4.56 10.31 7.77
CA VAL A 163 5.28 10.83 6.61
C VAL A 163 6.62 10.12 6.47
N GLY A 164 7.10 9.96 5.25
CA GLY A 164 8.45 9.44 5.03
C GLY A 164 8.83 9.26 3.57
N ASP A 165 10.03 8.70 3.37
CA ASP A 165 10.65 8.45 2.08
C ASP A 165 10.99 6.97 1.89
N MET A 166 10.66 6.44 0.71
CA MET A 166 11.22 5.20 0.18
C MET A 166 12.36 5.57 -0.75
N ILE A 167 13.58 5.22 -0.37
CA ILE A 167 14.80 5.53 -1.10
C ILE A 167 15.23 4.28 -1.87
N PHE A 168 15.18 4.35 -3.19
CA PHE A 168 15.53 3.26 -4.11
C PHE A 168 17.02 3.30 -4.49
N ASN A 169 17.53 2.19 -5.01
CA ASN A 169 18.91 2.07 -5.47
C ASN A 169 18.98 1.69 -6.95
N PHE A 170 18.48 2.56 -7.84
CA PHE A 170 18.78 2.46 -9.27
C PHE A 170 20.03 3.27 -9.58
N ASN A 171 20.97 2.68 -10.32
CA ASN A 171 22.09 3.42 -10.85
C ASN A 171 21.57 4.38 -11.92
N THR A 172 22.02 5.64 -11.89
CA THR A 172 21.89 6.55 -13.03
C THR A 172 22.82 6.07 -14.14
N THR A 173 22.50 4.98 -14.82
CA THR A 173 22.97 4.82 -16.20
C THR A 173 22.21 5.85 -17.01
N ARG A 174 22.76 7.06 -17.10
CA ARG A 174 22.49 7.95 -18.24
C ARG A 174 22.77 7.08 -19.47
N GLY A 175 21.72 6.71 -20.19
CA GLY A 175 21.89 6.23 -21.55
C GLY A 175 22.65 7.32 -22.31
N LEU A 176 23.91 7.04 -22.59
CA LEU A 176 24.60 7.61 -23.74
C LEU A 176 24.01 6.98 -24.99
#